data_AF-A0A2H3K869-F1
#
_entry.id   AF-A0A2H3K869-F1
#
_cell.length_a   1.000
_cell.length_b   1.000
_cell.length_c   1.000
_cell.angle_alpha   90.00
_cell.angle_beta   90.00
_cell.angle_gamma   90.00
#
_symmetry.space_group_name_H-M   'P 1'
#
loop_
_entity.id
_entity.type
_entity.pdbx_description
1 polymer ?
#
loop_
_entity_poly.entity_id
_entity_poly.type
_entity_poly.pdbx_seq_one_letter_code
_entity_poly.pdbx_strand_id
1 'polypeptide(L)'
;VSALWMLSTTNITCNIIINTLAFVDHSDSGRPFFFLADSQQLPINVASIATCTASLILADAFLLYRCEVIWQRLRVTLPLGLLYIMSVVLAVIECFYVTRGGGNIWTGSTSGGPFLPYVAFTGCLHIAFTTFILGRLSFYLRYLPETVMAQNNLNFSGTIPLTVESALPYAVVSFIWMILSCTGSVGANPFVPLLVQLQGITTGLIVIRIANDSAWSLTFLQVAAQKSRTGLDRPTWLRKSFR
;
A
#
# COMPACT_ATOMS: atom_id res chain seq x y z
N VAL A 1 7.66 7.67 -7.49
CA VAL A 1 7.33 6.49 -8.33
C VAL A 1 8.59 5.79 -8.83
N SER A 2 9.51 6.47 -9.53
CA SER A 2 10.75 5.83 -10.02
C SER A 2 11.57 5.17 -8.91
N ALA A 3 11.66 5.82 -7.73
CA ALA A 3 12.29 5.23 -6.55
C ALA A 3 11.60 3.95 -6.04
N LEU A 4 10.26 3.89 -6.07
CA LEU A 4 9.50 2.68 -5.70
C LEU A 4 9.81 1.51 -6.64
N TRP A 5 9.90 1.81 -7.94
CA TRP A 5 10.29 0.83 -8.93
C TRP A 5 11.71 0.33 -8.68
N MET A 6 12.70 1.21 -8.50
CA MET A 6 14.08 0.82 -8.21
C MET A 6 14.19 -0.06 -6.95
N LEU A 7 13.48 0.29 -5.88
CA LEU A 7 13.45 -0.48 -4.64
C LEU A 7 12.80 -1.86 -4.84
N SER A 8 11.69 -1.92 -5.58
CA SER A 8 10.99 -3.18 -5.87
C SER A 8 11.82 -4.10 -6.77
N THR A 9 12.51 -3.56 -7.77
CA THR A 9 13.40 -4.34 -8.65
C THR A 9 14.61 -4.87 -7.88
N THR A 10 15.17 -4.06 -6.98
CA THR A 10 16.28 -4.51 -6.12
C THR A 10 15.82 -5.63 -5.19
N ASN A 11 14.65 -5.47 -4.56
CA ASN A 11 14.06 -6.47 -3.67
C ASN A 11 13.84 -7.82 -4.38
N ILE A 12 13.25 -7.82 -5.58
CA ILE A 12 13.04 -9.07 -6.32
C ILE A 12 14.37 -9.71 -6.76
N THR A 13 15.36 -8.90 -7.13
CA THR A 13 16.70 -9.40 -7.51
C THR A 13 17.36 -10.10 -6.33
N CYS A 14 17.34 -9.49 -5.14
CA CYS A 14 17.86 -10.11 -3.92
C CYS A 14 17.11 -11.40 -3.56
N ASN A 15 15.78 -11.42 -3.69
CA ASN A 15 14.97 -12.63 -3.47
C ASN A 15 15.34 -13.75 -4.46
N ILE A 16 15.53 -13.44 -5.74
CA ILE A 16 15.93 -14.45 -6.75
C ILE A 16 17.30 -15.03 -6.40
N ILE A 17 18.28 -14.19 -6.05
CA ILE A 17 19.63 -14.65 -5.70
C ILE A 17 19.60 -15.59 -4.49
N ILE A 18 18.87 -15.24 -3.43
CA ILE A 18 18.76 -16.10 -2.23
C ILE A 18 18.05 -17.41 -2.56
N ASN A 19 16.99 -17.37 -3.38
CA ASN A 19 16.32 -18.59 -3.80
C ASN A 19 17.24 -19.48 -4.66
N THR A 20 18.05 -18.91 -5.55
CA THR A 20 19.05 -19.69 -6.30
C THR A 20 20.07 -20.32 -5.36
N LEU A 21 20.60 -19.57 -4.39
CA LEU A 21 21.53 -20.10 -3.39
C LEU A 21 20.92 -21.24 -2.57
N ALA A 22 19.64 -21.14 -2.21
CA ALA A 22 18.93 -22.12 -1.40
C ALA A 22 18.51 -23.37 -2.19
N PHE A 23 18.04 -23.20 -3.43
CA PHE A 23 17.44 -24.28 -4.23
C PHE A 23 18.37 -24.89 -5.28
N VAL A 24 19.43 -24.19 -5.69
CA VAL A 24 20.41 -24.67 -6.68
C VAL A 24 21.71 -25.04 -5.97
N ASP A 25 22.36 -24.06 -5.33
CA ASP A 25 23.72 -24.24 -4.80
C ASP A 25 23.76 -25.11 -3.53
N HIS A 26 22.72 -25.05 -2.70
CA HIS A 26 22.61 -25.85 -1.47
C HIS A 26 21.52 -26.93 -1.55
N SER A 27 21.18 -27.36 -2.77
CA SER A 27 20.15 -28.37 -3.03
C SER A 27 20.44 -29.73 -2.37
N ASP A 28 21.72 -30.07 -2.21
CA ASP A 28 22.21 -31.32 -1.60
C ASP A 28 21.80 -31.49 -0.12
N SER A 29 21.46 -30.40 0.56
CA SER A 29 21.03 -30.40 1.97
C SER A 29 19.62 -31.00 2.18
N GLY A 30 18.89 -31.26 1.09
CA GLY A 30 17.52 -31.82 1.11
C GLY A 30 16.45 -30.91 1.74
N ARG A 31 16.83 -29.72 2.24
CA ARG A 31 15.94 -28.82 2.99
C ARG A 31 16.21 -27.33 2.68
N PRO A 32 15.90 -26.84 1.46
CA PRO A 32 16.11 -25.44 1.06
C PRO A 32 15.48 -24.42 2.02
N PHE A 33 14.31 -24.76 2.56
CA PHE A 33 13.58 -23.90 3.49
C PHE A 33 14.30 -23.68 4.83
N PHE A 34 15.05 -24.68 5.31
CA PHE A 34 15.84 -24.55 6.54
C PHE A 34 17.05 -23.65 6.31
N PHE A 35 17.68 -23.76 5.14
CA PHE A 35 18.76 -22.84 4.76
C PHE A 35 18.27 -21.40 4.71
N LEU A 36 17.13 -21.12 4.05
CA LEU A 36 16.49 -19.80 4.03
C LEU A 36 16.19 -19.26 5.44
N ALA A 37 15.79 -20.14 6.36
CA ALA A 37 15.48 -19.78 7.74
C ALA A 37 16.71 -19.46 8.59
N ASP A 38 17.80 -20.18 8.39
CA ASP A 38 19.05 -20.03 9.14
C ASP A 38 19.92 -18.88 8.57
N SER A 39 19.79 -18.66 7.27
CA SER A 39 20.55 -17.67 6.49
C SER A 39 19.99 -16.25 6.54
N GLN A 40 19.14 -15.93 7.52
CA GLN A 40 18.47 -14.61 7.59
C GLN A 40 19.45 -13.44 7.76
N GLN A 41 20.61 -13.68 8.35
CA GLN A 41 21.64 -12.66 8.60
C GLN A 41 22.52 -12.36 7.38
N LEU A 42 22.40 -13.12 6.27
CA LEU A 42 23.19 -12.85 5.08
C LEU A 42 22.91 -11.43 4.57
N PRO A 43 23.95 -10.68 4.16
CA PRO A 43 23.81 -9.29 3.73
C PRO A 43 22.83 -9.12 2.57
N ILE A 44 22.67 -10.15 1.73
CA ILE A 44 21.72 -10.18 0.61
C ILE A 44 20.27 -10.22 1.13
N ASN A 45 19.99 -10.98 2.19
CA ASN A 45 18.66 -11.05 2.80
C ASN A 45 18.34 -9.76 3.56
N VAL A 46 19.32 -9.22 4.29
CA VAL A 46 19.19 -7.92 4.96
C VAL A 46 18.91 -6.81 3.94
N ALA A 47 19.60 -6.80 2.79
CA ALA A 47 19.32 -5.86 1.71
C ALA A 47 17.92 -6.04 1.12
N SER A 48 17.45 -7.29 0.97
CA SER A 48 16.08 -7.59 0.53
C SER A 48 15.04 -7.00 1.50
N ILE A 49 15.19 -7.24 2.81
CA ILE A 49 14.27 -6.75 3.84
C ILE A 49 14.32 -5.22 3.88
N ALA A 50 15.50 -4.61 3.90
CA ALA A 50 15.64 -3.16 3.93
C ALA A 50 14.98 -2.48 2.71
N THR A 51 15.15 -3.04 1.51
CA THR A 51 14.53 -2.52 0.29
C THR A 51 13.02 -2.73 0.26
N CYS A 52 12.52 -3.86 0.78
CA CYS A 52 11.09 -4.12 0.99
C CYS A 52 10.47 -3.06 1.91
N THR A 53 11.05 -2.91 3.11
CA THR A 53 10.56 -1.97 4.13
C THR A 53 10.60 -0.53 3.62
N ALA A 54 11.69 -0.13 2.94
CA ALA A 54 11.79 1.21 2.35
C ALA A 54 10.72 1.43 1.26
N SER A 55 10.45 0.44 0.41
CA SER A 55 9.43 0.52 -0.64
C SER A 55 8.04 0.69 -0.03
N LEU A 56 7.73 -0.10 1.01
CA LEU A 56 6.45 -0.03 1.71
C LEU A 56 6.22 1.33 2.38
N ILE A 57 7.21 1.83 3.12
CA ILE A 57 7.16 3.15 3.77
C ILE A 57 6.91 4.25 2.73
N LEU A 58 7.63 4.21 1.61
CA LEU A 58 7.50 5.20 0.55
C LEU A 58 6.13 5.13 -0.15
N ALA A 59 5.57 3.94 -0.31
CA ALA A 59 4.27 3.76 -0.92
C ALA A 59 3.12 4.17 0.02
N ASP A 60 3.22 3.87 1.31
CA ASP A 60 2.27 4.34 2.32
C ASP A 60 2.32 5.87 2.49
N ALA A 61 3.51 6.47 2.43
CA ALA A 61 3.67 7.92 2.40
C ALA A 61 2.97 8.55 1.18
N PHE A 62 3.08 7.90 0.01
CA PHE A 62 2.41 8.35 -1.20
C PHE A 62 0.87 8.25 -1.08
N LEU A 63 0.34 7.18 -0.47
CA LEU A 63 -1.08 7.04 -0.18
C LEU A 63 -1.57 8.11 0.80
N LEU A 64 -0.80 8.39 1.85
CA LEU A 64 -1.11 9.42 2.84
C LEU A 64 -1.16 10.82 2.21
N TYR A 65 -0.18 11.17 1.36
CA TYR A 65 -0.17 12.43 0.62
C TYR A 65 -1.44 12.60 -0.22
N ARG A 66 -1.89 11.52 -0.89
CA ARG A 66 -3.13 11.57 -1.69
C ARG A 66 -4.37 11.71 -0.82
N CYS A 67 -4.42 11.06 0.33
CA CYS A 67 -5.49 11.26 1.31
C CYS A 67 -5.56 12.73 1.74
N GLU A 68 -4.43 13.37 2.01
CA GLU A 68 -4.37 14.79 2.39
C GLU A 68 -4.92 15.70 1.28
N VAL A 69 -4.43 15.53 0.04
CA VAL A 69 -4.85 16.32 -1.12
C VAL A 69 -6.35 16.19 -1.38
N ILE A 70 -6.94 15.01 -1.19
CA ILE A 70 -8.36 14.74 -1.44
C ILE A 70 -9.27 15.28 -0.32
N TRP A 71 -8.84 15.17 0.95
CA TRP A 71 -9.68 15.55 2.09
C TRP A 71 -9.57 17.02 2.48
N GLN A 72 -8.40 17.62 2.29
CA GLN A 72 -8.07 19.01 2.68
C GLN A 72 -8.52 19.40 4.09
N ARG A 73 -8.66 18.41 4.99
CA ARG A 73 -9.05 18.60 6.39
C ARG A 73 -8.11 17.85 7.29
N LEU A 74 -7.36 18.63 8.07
CA LEU A 74 -6.39 18.13 9.05
C LEU A 74 -7.01 17.13 10.04
N ARG A 75 -8.30 17.26 10.39
CA ARG A 75 -8.97 16.36 11.35
C ARG A 75 -9.01 14.89 10.93
N VAL A 76 -8.97 14.60 9.63
CA VAL A 76 -9.00 13.21 9.10
C VAL A 76 -7.59 12.76 8.72
N THR A 77 -6.75 13.65 8.19
CA THR A 77 -5.37 13.32 7.84
C THR A 77 -4.50 13.06 9.07
N LEU A 78 -4.70 13.78 10.17
CA LEU A 78 -3.88 13.69 11.37
C LEU A 78 -3.91 12.31 12.06
N PRO A 79 -5.07 11.67 12.29
CA PRO A 79 -5.07 10.30 12.83
C PRO A 79 -4.43 9.29 11.87
N LEU A 80 -4.62 9.44 10.57
CA LEU A 80 -3.98 8.57 9.55
C LEU A 80 -2.45 8.75 9.53
N GLY A 81 -1.97 9.99 9.66
CA GLY A 81 -0.55 10.28 9.76
C GLY A 81 0.08 9.72 11.04
N LEU A 82 -0.64 9.74 12.16
CA LEU A 82 -0.18 9.14 13.41
C LEU A 82 -0.08 7.62 13.30
N LEU A 83 -1.07 6.97 12.68
CA LEU A 83 -1.04 5.54 12.40
C LEU A 83 0.13 5.18 11.47
N TYR A 84 0.41 6.00 10.45
CA TYR A 84 1.56 5.83 9.57
C TYR A 84 2.90 5.92 10.33
N ILE A 85 3.07 6.89 11.23
CA ILE A 85 4.29 6.96 12.05
C ILE A 85 4.45 5.70 12.89
N MET A 86 3.36 5.18 13.46
CA MET A 86 3.41 3.94 14.23
C MET A 86 3.80 2.72 13.38
N SER A 87 3.30 2.61 12.14
CA SER A 87 3.70 1.51 11.25
C SER A 87 5.16 1.61 10.84
N VAL A 88 5.68 2.81 10.60
CA VAL A 88 7.11 3.03 10.31
C VAL A 88 7.98 2.58 11.49
N VAL A 89 7.59 2.91 12.73
CA VAL A 89 8.33 2.48 13.93
C VAL A 89 8.33 0.95 14.06
N LEU A 90 7.18 0.30 13.87
CA LEU A 90 7.09 -1.16 13.92
C LEU A 90 7.92 -1.84 12.82
N ALA A 91 7.93 -1.27 11.61
CA ALA A 91 8.72 -1.79 10.49
C ALA A 91 10.23 -1.70 10.76
N VAL A 92 10.69 -0.60 11.38
CA VAL A 92 12.09 -0.43 11.77
C VAL A 92 12.47 -1.42 12.87
N ILE A 93 11.63 -1.59 13.89
CA ILE A 93 11.86 -2.56 14.97
C ILE A 93 11.96 -3.99 14.43
N GLU A 94 11.06 -4.37 13.53
CA GLU A 94 11.10 -5.67 12.86
C GLU A 94 12.40 -5.86 12.07
N CYS A 95 12.80 -4.87 11.26
CA CYS A 95 14.03 -4.92 10.50
C CYS A 95 15.27 -5.12 11.40
N PHE A 96 15.32 -4.45 12.55
CA PHE A 96 16.37 -4.62 13.57
C PHE A 96 16.34 -6.00 14.23
N TYR A 97 15.15 -6.54 14.46
CA TYR A 97 14.98 -7.85 15.09
C TYR A 97 15.46 -8.99 14.18
N VAL A 98 15.16 -8.90 12.88
CA VAL A 98 15.58 -9.90 11.88
C VAL A 98 17.10 -9.84 11.64
N THR A 99 17.67 -8.63 11.54
CA THR A 99 19.14 -8.46 11.36
C THR A 99 19.96 -9.01 12.51
N ARG A 100 19.41 -9.05 13.74
CA ARG A 100 20.09 -9.62 14.91
C ARG A 100 19.91 -11.13 15.07
N GLY A 101 19.24 -11.80 14.14
CA GLY A 101 18.93 -13.24 14.25
C GLY A 101 17.89 -13.57 15.31
N GLY A 102 17.13 -12.59 15.80
CA GLY A 102 16.07 -12.81 16.79
C GLY A 102 14.82 -13.45 16.19
N GLY A 103 14.66 -13.40 14.86
CA GLY A 103 13.47 -13.93 14.21
C GLY A 103 13.65 -14.11 12.71
N ASN A 104 12.70 -14.83 12.14
CA ASN A 104 12.66 -15.16 10.72
C ASN A 104 11.32 -14.69 10.14
N ILE A 105 11.38 -13.86 9.10
CA ILE A 105 10.21 -13.34 8.38
C ILE A 105 9.37 -14.46 7.73
N TRP A 106 9.99 -15.63 7.49
CA TRP A 106 9.42 -16.76 6.77
C TRP A 106 8.75 -17.81 7.65
N THR A 107 8.97 -17.78 8.97
CA THR A 107 8.35 -18.70 9.94
C THR A 107 7.30 -17.99 10.78
N GLY A 108 6.48 -17.14 10.12
CA GLY A 108 5.49 -16.27 10.74
C GLY A 108 4.85 -16.82 12.03
N SER A 109 4.66 -15.92 13.01
CA SER A 109 4.01 -16.15 14.32
C SER A 109 4.58 -17.25 15.23
N THR A 110 5.50 -18.10 14.77
CA THR A 110 5.89 -19.30 15.52
C THR A 110 6.86 -18.99 16.67
N SER A 111 7.51 -17.82 16.66
CA SER A 111 8.56 -17.44 17.63
C SER A 111 8.16 -16.37 18.65
N GLY A 112 6.88 -16.05 18.82
CA GLY A 112 6.44 -15.07 19.85
C GLY A 112 7.04 -13.66 19.72
N GLY A 113 7.65 -13.33 18.57
CA GLY A 113 8.34 -12.07 18.32
C GLY A 113 7.42 -10.94 17.83
N PRO A 114 7.98 -9.73 17.62
CA PRO A 114 7.24 -8.52 17.21
C PRO A 114 6.65 -8.56 15.78
N PHE A 115 6.82 -9.67 15.05
CA PHE A 115 6.36 -9.83 13.68
C PHE A 115 4.83 -9.80 13.54
N LEU A 116 4.12 -10.54 14.38
CA LEU A 116 2.65 -10.62 14.33
C LEU A 116 1.96 -9.25 14.54
N PRO A 117 2.31 -8.45 15.57
CA PRO A 117 1.74 -7.13 15.72
C PRO A 117 2.12 -6.19 14.57
N TYR A 118 3.32 -6.31 14.00
CA TYR A 118 3.71 -5.54 12.82
C TYR A 118 2.81 -5.86 11.60
N VAL A 119 2.64 -7.14 11.27
CA VAL A 119 1.82 -7.58 10.13
C VAL A 119 0.35 -7.17 10.31
N ALA A 120 -0.20 -7.40 11.50
CA ALA A 120 -1.60 -7.04 11.79
C ALA A 120 -1.83 -5.52 11.73
N PHE A 121 -0.92 -4.73 12.29
CA PHE A 121 -1.04 -3.28 12.31
C PHE A 121 -0.89 -2.67 10.91
N THR A 122 0.11 -3.12 10.16
CA THR A 122 0.37 -2.69 8.78
C THR A 122 -0.79 -3.09 7.85
N GLY A 123 -1.30 -4.31 7.98
CA GLY A 123 -2.47 -4.76 7.23
C GLY A 123 -3.72 -3.93 7.52
N CYS A 124 -4.03 -3.68 8.80
CA CYS A 124 -5.15 -2.83 9.20
C CYS A 124 -5.04 -1.41 8.63
N LEU A 125 -3.83 -0.83 8.70
CA LEU A 125 -3.55 0.50 8.20
C LEU A 125 -3.71 0.58 6.67
N HIS A 126 -3.28 -0.44 5.95
CA HIS A 126 -3.45 -0.50 4.50
C HIS A 126 -4.94 -0.64 4.10
N ILE A 127 -5.71 -1.46 4.82
CA ILE A 127 -7.16 -1.59 4.62
C ILE A 127 -7.86 -0.26 4.94
N ALA A 128 -7.43 0.44 5.99
CA ALA A 128 -7.96 1.76 6.32
C ALA A 128 -7.68 2.77 5.19
N PHE A 129 -6.43 2.87 4.70
CA PHE A 129 -6.09 3.79 3.61
C PHE A 129 -6.91 3.52 2.34
N THR A 130 -6.99 2.27 1.92
CA THR A 130 -7.75 1.88 0.72
C THR A 130 -9.24 2.19 0.87
N THR A 131 -9.83 1.88 2.03
CA THR A 131 -11.25 2.18 2.32
C THR A 131 -11.51 3.69 2.34
N PHE A 132 -10.64 4.49 2.96
CA PHE A 132 -10.78 5.95 2.99
C PHE A 132 -10.69 6.57 1.60
N ILE A 133 -9.73 6.14 0.77
CA ILE A 133 -9.55 6.63 -0.60
C ILE A 133 -10.76 6.26 -1.47
N LEU A 134 -11.13 4.98 -1.50
CA LEU A 134 -12.23 4.48 -2.32
C LEU A 134 -13.59 5.05 -1.89
N GLY A 135 -13.84 5.14 -0.58
CA GLY A 135 -15.09 5.68 -0.04
C GLY A 135 -15.32 7.14 -0.43
N ARG A 136 -14.27 7.95 -0.41
CA ARG A 136 -14.38 9.38 -0.77
C ARG A 136 -14.41 9.64 -2.25
N LEU A 137 -13.62 8.88 -3.01
CA LEU A 137 -13.70 8.91 -4.45
C LEU A 137 -15.15 8.62 -4.87
N SER A 138 -15.74 7.55 -4.34
CA SER A 138 -17.14 7.20 -4.55
C SER A 138 -18.11 8.30 -4.11
N PHE A 139 -17.86 8.94 -2.97
CA PHE A 139 -18.69 10.06 -2.49
C PHE A 139 -18.63 11.26 -3.44
N TYR A 140 -17.45 11.79 -3.75
CA TYR A 140 -17.34 12.96 -4.64
C TYR A 140 -17.98 12.72 -6.00
N LEU A 141 -17.84 11.50 -6.54
CA LEU A 141 -18.37 11.13 -7.84
C LEU A 141 -19.89 10.96 -7.84
N ARG A 142 -20.50 10.59 -6.71
CA ARG A 142 -21.96 10.55 -6.55
C ARG A 142 -22.60 11.93 -6.38
N TYR A 143 -21.85 12.92 -5.92
CA TYR A 143 -22.36 14.28 -5.64
C TYR A 143 -21.87 15.33 -6.66
N LEU A 144 -21.23 14.91 -7.75
CA LEU A 144 -20.82 15.80 -8.83
C LEU A 144 -22.02 16.11 -9.75
N PRO A 145 -22.38 17.38 -9.98
CA PRO A 145 -23.45 17.75 -10.90
C PRO A 145 -23.13 17.29 -12.31
N GLU A 146 -24.10 16.72 -13.02
CA GLU A 146 -23.96 16.30 -14.43
C GLU A 146 -23.49 17.44 -15.35
N THR A 147 -23.82 18.69 -15.02
CA THR A 147 -23.37 19.88 -15.77
C THR A 147 -21.87 20.10 -15.71
N VAL A 148 -21.24 19.80 -14.57
CA VAL A 148 -19.78 19.82 -14.40
C VAL A 148 -19.14 18.60 -15.07
N MET A 149 -19.85 17.48 -15.17
CA MET A 149 -19.36 16.32 -15.94
C MET A 149 -19.39 16.57 -17.45
N ALA A 150 -20.46 17.18 -17.95
CA ALA A 150 -20.67 17.45 -19.38
C ALA A 150 -19.76 18.54 -19.94
N GLN A 151 -19.51 19.63 -19.19
CA GLN A 151 -18.53 20.66 -19.58
C GLN A 151 -17.10 20.12 -19.67
N ASN A 152 -16.86 18.99 -19.01
CA ASN A 152 -15.54 18.48 -18.76
C ASN A 152 -15.21 17.15 -19.47
N ASN A 153 -16.11 16.66 -20.34
CA ASN A 153 -16.01 15.32 -20.94
C ASN A 153 -15.69 14.22 -19.90
N LEU A 154 -16.17 14.39 -18.66
CA LEU A 154 -15.96 13.42 -17.59
C LEU A 154 -16.88 12.24 -17.85
N ASN A 155 -16.40 11.30 -18.66
CA ASN A 155 -17.09 10.04 -18.86
C ASN A 155 -17.02 9.24 -17.55
N PHE A 156 -18.14 9.28 -16.81
CA PHE A 156 -18.43 8.50 -15.60
C PHE A 156 -18.05 7.01 -15.74
N SER A 157 -18.08 6.51 -16.97
CA SER A 157 -17.80 5.12 -17.33
C SER A 157 -16.31 4.72 -17.39
N GLY A 158 -15.36 5.65 -17.31
CA GLY A 158 -13.93 5.37 -17.58
C GLY A 158 -13.01 5.39 -16.36
N THR A 159 -12.98 6.49 -15.59
CA THR A 159 -11.92 6.74 -14.59
C THR A 159 -12.11 5.96 -13.28
N ILE A 160 -13.35 5.80 -12.82
CA ILE A 160 -13.68 5.08 -11.57
C ILE A 160 -13.48 3.58 -11.73
N PRO A 161 -14.09 2.93 -12.74
CA PRO A 161 -13.94 1.49 -12.92
C PRO A 161 -12.47 1.11 -13.08
N LEU A 162 -11.70 1.94 -13.79
CA LEU A 162 -10.30 1.68 -14.10
C LEU A 162 -9.35 1.88 -12.91
N THR A 163 -9.63 2.84 -12.02
CA THR A 163 -8.86 3.00 -10.77
C THR A 163 -9.14 1.85 -9.81
N VAL A 164 -10.40 1.41 -9.73
CA VAL A 164 -10.81 0.25 -8.93
C VAL A 164 -10.22 -1.04 -9.51
N GLU A 165 -10.26 -1.21 -10.83
CA GLU A 165 -9.66 -2.33 -11.55
C GLU A 165 -8.15 -2.41 -11.36
N SER A 166 -7.48 -1.25 -11.31
CA SER A 166 -6.03 -1.20 -11.06
C SER A 166 -5.65 -1.46 -9.59
N ALA A 167 -6.53 -1.19 -8.64
CA ALA A 167 -6.28 -1.39 -7.20
C ALA A 167 -6.75 -2.76 -6.68
N LEU A 168 -7.64 -3.43 -7.40
CA LEU A 168 -8.18 -4.76 -7.09
C LEU A 168 -7.10 -5.85 -6.90
N PRO A 169 -6.11 -5.99 -7.81
CA PRO A 169 -5.10 -7.04 -7.70
C PRO A 169 -4.31 -6.95 -6.40
N TYR A 170 -3.92 -5.73 -6.01
CA TYR A 170 -3.20 -5.51 -4.75
C TYR A 170 -4.07 -5.89 -3.55
N ALA A 171 -5.34 -5.48 -3.52
CA ALA A 171 -6.24 -5.76 -2.41
C ALA A 171 -6.49 -7.27 -2.22
N VAL A 172 -6.69 -8.01 -3.31
CA VAL A 172 -6.91 -9.47 -3.28
C VAL A 172 -5.68 -10.19 -2.74
N VAL A 173 -4.49 -9.86 -3.26
CA VAL A 173 -3.25 -10.50 -2.81
C VAL A 173 -2.93 -10.16 -1.35
N SER A 174 -3.14 -8.91 -0.95
CA SER A 174 -2.92 -8.47 0.44
C SER A 174 -3.83 -9.22 1.41
N PHE A 175 -5.09 -9.44 1.03
CA PHE A 175 -6.04 -10.20 1.83
C PHE A 175 -5.64 -11.68 1.96
N ILE A 176 -5.23 -12.32 0.87
CA ILE A 176 -4.74 -13.71 0.88
C ILE A 176 -3.50 -13.84 1.77
N TRP A 177 -2.53 -12.94 1.61
CA TRP A 177 -1.32 -12.92 2.42
C TRP A 177 -1.60 -12.72 3.91
N MET A 178 -2.53 -11.81 4.26
CA MET A 178 -2.93 -11.58 5.64
C MET A 178 -3.52 -12.85 6.28
N ILE A 179 -4.41 -13.56 5.58
CA ILE A 179 -4.97 -14.83 6.06
C ILE A 179 -3.86 -15.86 6.27
N LEU A 180 -3.00 -16.05 5.27
CA LEU A 180 -1.90 -17.02 5.34
C LEU A 180 -0.95 -16.70 6.48
N SER A 181 -0.64 -15.43 6.70
CA SER A 181 0.22 -14.94 7.78
C SER A 181 -0.40 -15.18 9.15
N CYS A 182 -1.71 -14.95 9.31
CA CYS A 182 -2.45 -15.24 10.55
C CYS A 182 -2.52 -16.75 10.84
N THR A 183 -2.59 -17.59 9.80
CA THR A 183 -2.59 -19.06 9.96
C THR A 183 -1.19 -19.65 10.21
N GLY A 184 -0.13 -18.84 10.18
CA GLY A 184 1.25 -19.33 10.31
C GLY A 184 1.69 -20.24 9.16
N SER A 185 1.04 -20.15 8.00
CA SER A 185 1.36 -20.99 6.85
C SER A 185 2.60 -20.48 6.13
N VAL A 186 3.53 -21.39 5.82
CA VAL A 186 4.70 -21.15 4.96
C VAL A 186 4.29 -20.66 3.56
N GLY A 187 3.04 -20.91 3.16
CA GLY A 187 2.47 -20.38 1.92
C GLY A 187 2.38 -18.86 1.85
N ALA A 188 2.52 -18.12 2.97
CA ALA A 188 2.55 -16.65 2.98
C ALA A 188 3.81 -16.08 2.32
N ASN A 189 4.90 -16.86 2.33
CA ASN A 189 6.24 -16.43 1.93
C ASN A 189 6.31 -15.89 0.48
N PRO A 190 5.87 -16.62 -0.56
CA PRO A 190 5.92 -16.13 -1.93
C PRO A 190 5.08 -14.85 -2.17
N PHE A 191 4.08 -14.58 -1.32
CA PHE A 191 3.24 -13.40 -1.48
C PHE A 191 3.90 -12.11 -1.03
N VAL A 192 4.91 -12.15 -0.13
CA VAL A 192 5.63 -10.95 0.33
C VAL A 192 6.30 -10.20 -0.84
N PRO A 193 7.19 -10.81 -1.65
CA PRO A 193 7.80 -10.11 -2.78
C PRO A 193 6.78 -9.75 -3.87
N LEU A 194 5.70 -10.54 -3.99
CA LEU A 194 4.62 -10.26 -4.94
C LEU A 194 3.82 -9.01 -4.54
N LEU A 195 3.59 -8.80 -3.24
CA LEU A 195 2.95 -7.60 -2.71
C LEU A 195 3.77 -6.34 -2.96
N VAL A 196 5.08 -6.40 -2.73
CA VAL A 196 5.99 -5.26 -2.99
C VAL A 196 5.91 -4.83 -4.45
N GLN A 197 5.92 -5.80 -5.38
CA GLN A 197 5.80 -5.50 -6.81
C GLN A 197 4.41 -4.96 -7.18
N LEU A 198 3.34 -5.57 -6.69
CA LEU A 198 1.98 -5.09 -6.95
C LEU A 198 1.77 -3.69 -6.42
N GLN A 199 2.40 -3.33 -5.29
CA GLN A 199 2.34 -1.97 -4.76
C GLN A 199 2.99 -0.96 -5.70
N GLY A 200 4.19 -1.29 -6.22
CA GLY A 200 4.89 -0.47 -7.21
C GLY A 200 4.11 -0.33 -8.52
N ILE A 201 3.53 -1.43 -9.02
CA ILE A 201 2.71 -1.45 -10.24
C ILE A 201 1.44 -0.63 -10.04
N THR A 202 0.72 -0.84 -8.94
CA THR A 202 -0.54 -0.14 -8.64
C THR A 202 -0.31 1.36 -8.52
N THR A 203 0.72 1.78 -7.77
CA THR A 203 1.08 3.20 -7.66
C THR A 203 1.51 3.80 -9.00
N GLY A 204 2.27 3.05 -9.82
CA GLY A 204 2.65 3.44 -11.17
C GLY A 204 1.46 3.61 -12.12
N LEU A 205 0.55 2.63 -12.16
CA LEU A 205 -0.67 2.67 -12.97
C LEU A 205 -1.52 3.88 -12.59
N ILE A 206 -1.73 4.12 -11.30
CA ILE A 206 -2.55 5.26 -10.89
C ILE A 206 -1.88 6.59 -11.27
N VAL A 207 -0.56 6.70 -11.18
CA VAL A 207 0.15 7.93 -11.57
C VAL A 207 0.12 8.15 -13.07
N ILE A 208 0.35 7.11 -13.89
CA ILE A 208 0.26 7.21 -15.36
C ILE A 208 -1.17 7.59 -15.79
N ARG A 209 -2.19 7.06 -15.11
CA ARG A 209 -3.58 7.46 -15.37
C ARG A 209 -3.83 8.92 -15.02
N ILE A 210 -3.36 9.38 -13.85
CA ILE A 210 -3.44 10.81 -13.52
C ILE A 210 -2.67 11.65 -14.53
N ALA A 211 -1.49 11.22 -14.97
CA ALA A 211 -0.63 11.94 -15.92
C ALA A 211 -1.27 12.05 -17.32
N ASN A 212 -1.84 10.95 -17.82
CA ASN A 212 -2.56 10.92 -19.10
C ASN A 212 -3.89 11.69 -19.02
N ASP A 213 -4.53 11.69 -17.85
CA ASP A 213 -5.68 12.54 -17.53
C ASP A 213 -5.24 13.91 -16.92
N SER A 214 -3.96 14.30 -16.98
CA SER A 214 -3.41 15.45 -16.21
C SER A 214 -3.66 16.80 -16.87
N ALA A 215 -4.22 16.84 -18.07
CA ALA A 215 -4.89 18.06 -18.53
C ALA A 215 -6.13 18.38 -17.66
N TRP A 216 -6.63 17.41 -16.88
CA TRP A 216 -7.91 17.46 -16.18
C TRP A 216 -7.81 17.43 -14.64
N SER A 217 -6.97 16.57 -14.06
CA SER A 217 -7.00 16.23 -12.62
C SER A 217 -6.56 17.33 -11.63
N LEU A 218 -5.44 18.03 -11.87
CA LEU A 218 -4.92 19.03 -10.92
C LEU A 218 -5.79 20.29 -10.88
N THR A 219 -6.20 20.78 -12.05
CA THR A 219 -7.14 21.90 -12.18
C THR A 219 -8.51 21.53 -11.60
N PHE A 220 -9.00 20.31 -11.83
CA PHE A 220 -10.26 19.83 -11.26
C PHE A 220 -10.19 19.64 -9.74
N LEU A 221 -9.12 19.06 -9.20
CA LEU A 221 -8.94 18.91 -7.75
C LEU A 221 -8.78 20.27 -7.08
N GLN A 222 -8.11 21.23 -7.70
CA GLN A 222 -8.03 22.61 -7.22
C GLN A 222 -9.38 23.32 -7.29
N VAL A 223 -10.14 23.18 -8.38
CA VAL A 223 -11.48 23.77 -8.52
C VAL A 223 -12.49 23.11 -7.58
N ALA A 224 -12.47 21.79 -7.43
CA ALA A 224 -13.34 21.05 -6.50
C ALA A 224 -12.98 21.34 -5.04
N ALA A 225 -11.69 21.43 -4.72
CA ALA A 225 -11.18 21.88 -3.42
C ALA A 225 -11.61 23.32 -3.11
N GLN A 226 -11.46 24.23 -4.06
CA GLN A 226 -11.79 25.65 -3.94
C GLN A 226 -13.31 25.85 -3.82
N LYS A 227 -14.11 25.06 -4.55
CA LYS A 227 -15.58 25.01 -4.44
C LYS A 227 -16.05 24.42 -3.10
N SER A 228 -15.29 23.47 -2.53
CA SER A 228 -15.53 23.00 -1.15
C SER A 228 -15.20 24.05 -0.08
N ARG A 229 -14.28 24.99 -0.39
CA ARG A 229 -13.83 26.09 0.47
C ARG A 229 -14.79 27.27 0.49
N THR A 230 -15.47 27.55 -0.62
CA THR A 230 -16.39 28.69 -0.74
C THR A 230 -17.78 28.45 -0.17
N GLY A 231 -18.12 27.22 0.23
CA GLY A 231 -19.33 26.94 1.03
C GLY A 231 -20.66 27.33 0.37
N LEU A 232 -20.69 27.67 -0.92
CA LEU A 232 -21.92 27.80 -1.69
C LEU A 232 -22.27 26.43 -2.28
N ASP A 233 -23.52 26.04 -2.09
CA ASP A 233 -24.11 24.73 -2.38
C ASP A 233 -23.86 23.66 -1.32
N ARG A 234 -24.15 24.00 -0.05
CA ARG A 234 -24.86 22.98 0.75
C ARG A 234 -26.21 22.77 0.09
N PRO A 235 -26.52 21.57 -0.44
CA PRO A 235 -27.82 21.34 -1.01
C PRO A 235 -28.87 21.54 0.09
N THR A 236 -29.89 22.35 -0.21
CA THR A 236 -30.87 22.91 0.73
C THR A 236 -31.65 21.85 1.52
N TRP A 237 -31.58 20.57 1.15
CA TRP A 237 -32.19 19.45 1.86
C TRP A 237 -31.45 19.03 3.14
N LEU A 238 -30.15 19.34 3.29
CA LEU A 238 -29.39 19.10 4.54
C LEU A 238 -29.72 20.11 5.66
N ARG A 239 -30.54 21.13 5.39
CA ARG A 239 -30.93 22.14 6.38
C ARG A 239 -32.20 21.77 7.16
N LYS A 240 -32.91 20.69 6.78
CA LYS A 240 -34.18 20.30 7.39
C LYS A 240 -34.11 19.14 8.39
N SER A 241 -32.96 18.47 8.57
CA SER A 241 -32.86 17.30 9.47
C SER A 241 -32.23 17.57 10.84
N PHE A 242 -31.92 18.83 11.18
CA PHE A 242 -31.41 19.22 12.49
C PHE A 242 -32.11 20.50 12.96
N ARG A 243 -33.42 20.40 13.16
CA ARG A 243 -34.16 21.22 14.11
C ARG A 243 -34.81 20.30 15.12
#